data_AF-A0A290MWV5-F1
#
_entry.id   AF-A0A290MWV5-F1
#
_cell.length_a   1.000
_cell.length_b   1.000
_cell.length_c   1.000
_cell.angle_alpha   90.00
_cell.angle_beta   90.00
_cell.angle_gamma   90.00
#
_symmetry.space_group_name_H-M   'P 1'
#
loop_
_entity.id
_entity.type
_entity.pdbx_description
1 polymer ?
#
loop_
_entity_poly.entity_id
_entity_poly.type
_entity_poly.pdbx_seq_one_letter_code
_entity_poly.pdbx_strand_id
1 'polypeptide(L)'
;MTQTTSETWCARMQAKLMAAIDAAWALIEASDDPAVLRKARDRVKACGEMAANVRKIAAMSGPRRPAPRADGAAAAPGSDSAPARQLDRLRGGGRGRL
;
A
#
# COMPACT_ATOMS: atom_id res chain seq x y z
N MET A 1 14.63 -13.00 2.97
CA MET A 1 13.92 -13.97 2.11
C MET A 1 12.40 -14.03 2.36
N THR A 2 11.81 -13.16 3.20
CA THR A 2 10.38 -13.22 3.58
C THR A 2 9.45 -12.34 2.72
N GLN A 3 9.98 -11.40 1.93
CA GLN A 3 9.16 -10.47 1.14
C GLN A 3 8.56 -11.15 -0.10
N THR A 4 9.38 -11.88 -0.87
CA THR A 4 8.95 -12.65 -2.05
C THR A 4 7.90 -13.70 -1.71
N THR A 5 7.97 -14.28 -0.50
CA THR A 5 6.97 -15.26 -0.04
C THR A 5 5.62 -14.62 0.27
N SER A 6 5.60 -13.41 0.82
CA SER A 6 4.35 -12.69 1.12
C SER A 6 3.67 -12.17 -0.15
N GLU A 7 4.43 -11.64 -1.12
CA GLU A 7 3.88 -11.22 -2.43
C GLU A 7 3.26 -12.39 -3.18
N THR A 8 3.96 -13.53 -3.22
CA THR A 8 3.46 -14.76 -3.85
C THR A 8 2.20 -15.28 -3.14
N TRP A 9 2.11 -15.15 -1.81
CA TRP A 9 0.92 -15.51 -1.04
C TRP A 9 -0.27 -14.60 -1.37
N CYS A 10 -0.08 -13.29 -1.43
CA CYS A 10 -1.12 -12.33 -1.81
C CYS A 10 -1.67 -12.60 -3.21
N ALA A 11 -0.80 -12.84 -4.19
CA ALA A 11 -1.20 -13.17 -5.55
C ALA A 11 -2.04 -14.45 -5.62
N ARG A 12 -1.63 -15.50 -4.89
CA ARG A 12 -2.41 -16.75 -4.78
C ARG A 12 -3.77 -16.55 -4.13
N MET A 13 -3.86 -15.71 -3.11
CA MET A 13 -5.15 -15.39 -2.48
C MET A 13 -6.05 -14.59 -3.41
N GLN A 14 -5.51 -13.60 -4.12
CA GLN A 14 -6.25 -12.84 -5.10
C GLN A 14 -6.83 -13.75 -6.19
N ALA A 15 -6.02 -14.66 -6.75
CA ALA A 15 -6.48 -15.60 -7.77
C ALA A 15 -7.65 -16.49 -7.28
N LYS A 16 -7.57 -16.98 -6.03
CA LYS A 16 -8.65 -17.78 -5.42
C LYS A 16 -9.95 -16.99 -5.26
N LEU A 17 -9.84 -15.73 -4.83
CA LEU A 17 -11.00 -14.84 -4.65
C LEU A 17 -11.66 -14.52 -5.99
N MET A 18 -10.87 -14.21 -7.02
CA MET A 18 -11.39 -13.99 -8.38
C MET A 18 -12.14 -15.22 -8.88
N ALA A 19 -11.50 -16.41 -8.84
CA ALA A 19 -12.14 -17.65 -9.27
C ALA A 19 -13.44 -17.97 -8.50
N ALA A 20 -13.51 -17.61 -7.21
CA ALA A 20 -14.71 -17.81 -6.41
C ALA A 20 -15.86 -16.85 -6.80
N ILE A 21 -15.53 -15.63 -7.22
CA ILE A 21 -16.49 -14.65 -7.74
C ILE A 21 -16.98 -15.09 -9.11
N ASP A 22 -16.09 -15.53 -10.00
CA ASP A 22 -16.45 -16.05 -11.32
C ASP A 22 -17.39 -17.25 -11.21
N ALA A 23 -17.09 -18.19 -10.30
CA ALA A 23 -17.96 -19.33 -10.04
C ALA A 23 -19.33 -18.90 -9.47
N ALA A 24 -19.38 -17.87 -8.63
CA ALA A 24 -20.64 -17.33 -8.13
C ALA A 24 -21.46 -16.64 -9.23
N TRP A 25 -20.79 -15.97 -10.17
CA TRP A 25 -21.43 -15.37 -11.34
C TRP A 25 -22.05 -16.43 -12.26
N ALA A 26 -21.31 -17.49 -12.57
CA ALA A 26 -21.82 -18.62 -13.35
C ALA A 26 -23.06 -19.29 -12.70
N LEU A 27 -23.08 -19.38 -11.36
CA LEU A 27 -24.24 -19.87 -10.61
C LEU A 27 -25.48 -18.96 -10.74
N ILE A 28 -25.27 -17.65 -10.83
CA ILE A 28 -26.35 -16.68 -11.01
C ILE A 28 -26.92 -16.76 -12.43
N GLU A 29 -26.06 -16.93 -13.44
CA GLU A 29 -26.49 -17.08 -14.83
C GLU A 29 -27.22 -18.40 -15.10
N ALA A 30 -26.84 -19.47 -14.40
CA ALA A 30 -27.37 -20.81 -14.63
C ALA A 30 -28.66 -21.14 -13.84
N SER A 31 -29.10 -20.29 -12.91
CA SER A 31 -30.16 -20.64 -11.95
C SER A 31 -31.11 -19.49 -11.63
N ASP A 32 -32.40 -19.74 -11.78
CA ASP A 32 -33.48 -18.85 -11.32
C ASP A 32 -33.96 -19.16 -9.88
N ASP A 33 -33.43 -20.20 -9.24
CA ASP A 33 -33.78 -20.52 -7.84
C ASP A 33 -33.31 -19.39 -6.90
N PRO A 34 -34.23 -18.71 -6.19
CA PRO A 34 -33.87 -17.63 -5.27
C PRO A 34 -32.96 -18.09 -4.13
N ALA A 35 -32.98 -19.36 -3.72
CA ALA A 35 -32.06 -19.89 -2.71
C ALA A 35 -30.62 -19.98 -3.23
N VAL A 36 -30.44 -20.44 -4.47
CA VAL A 36 -29.14 -20.47 -5.15
C VAL A 36 -28.59 -19.06 -5.34
N LEU A 37 -29.42 -18.12 -5.79
CA LEU A 37 -29.03 -16.72 -5.97
C LEU A 37 -28.59 -16.06 -4.65
N ARG A 38 -29.32 -16.31 -3.55
CA ARG A 38 -28.90 -15.85 -2.21
C ARG A 38 -27.53 -16.41 -1.82
N LYS A 39 -27.35 -17.72 -1.95
CA LYS A 39 -26.08 -18.38 -1.65
C LYS A 39 -24.91 -17.86 -2.48
N ALA A 40 -25.13 -17.60 -3.77
CA ALA A 40 -24.12 -17.02 -4.65
C ALA A 40 -23.72 -15.60 -4.20
N ARG A 41 -24.71 -14.76 -3.85
CA ARG A 41 -24.46 -13.42 -3.29
C ARG A 41 -23.72 -13.47 -1.95
N ASP A 42 -24.09 -14.39 -1.07
CA ASP A 42 -23.42 -14.56 0.22
C ASP A 42 -21.97 -15.02 0.05
N ARG A 43 -21.68 -15.86 -0.96
CA ARG A 43 -20.31 -16.22 -1.33
C ARG A 43 -19.48 -15.01 -1.78
N VAL A 44 -20.05 -14.12 -2.59
CA VAL A 44 -19.36 -12.88 -3.01
C VAL A 44 -19.08 -11.97 -1.82
N LYS A 45 -20.04 -11.81 -0.89
CA LYS A 45 -19.83 -11.05 0.35
C LYS A 45 -18.69 -11.61 1.19
N ALA A 46 -18.69 -12.93 1.43
CA ALA A 46 -17.62 -13.59 2.17
C ALA A 46 -16.24 -13.40 1.50
N CYS A 47 -16.18 -13.40 0.16
CA CYS A 47 -14.94 -13.09 -0.57
C CYS A 47 -14.46 -11.65 -0.29
N GLY A 48 -15.37 -10.68 -0.22
CA GLY A 48 -15.04 -9.29 0.12
C GLY A 48 -14.48 -9.12 1.53
N GLU A 49 -15.11 -9.77 2.52
CA GLU A 49 -14.64 -9.78 3.92
C GLU A 49 -13.27 -10.44 4.04
N MET A 50 -13.08 -11.59 3.37
CA MET A 50 -11.79 -12.28 3.34
C MET A 50 -10.71 -11.43 2.68
N ALA A 51 -11.02 -10.72 1.59
CA ALA A 51 -10.09 -9.79 0.94
C ALA A 51 -9.65 -8.66 1.89
N ALA A 52 -10.56 -8.11 2.70
CA ALA A 52 -10.24 -7.10 3.70
C ALA A 52 -9.25 -7.65 4.76
N ASN A 53 -9.44 -8.89 5.20
CA ASN A 53 -8.52 -9.54 6.14
C ASN A 53 -7.16 -9.85 5.50
N VAL A 54 -7.12 -10.31 4.25
CA VAL A 54 -5.86 -10.53 3.50
C VAL A 54 -5.05 -9.24 3.40
N ARG A 55 -5.69 -8.08 3.14
CA ARG A 55 -5.00 -6.78 3.11
C ARG A 55 -4.39 -6.41 4.45
N LYS A 56 -5.06 -6.69 5.57
CA LYS A 56 -4.50 -6.48 6.92
C LYS A 56 -3.26 -7.35 7.14
N ILE A 57 -3.32 -8.62 6.76
CA ILE A 57 -2.18 -9.56 6.87
C ILE A 57 -1.00 -9.11 6.00
N ALA A 58 -1.29 -8.68 4.77
CA ALA A 58 -0.27 -8.15 3.86
C ALA A 58 0.40 -6.89 4.43
N ALA A 59 -0.37 -5.97 5.03
CA ALA A 59 0.17 -4.77 5.66
C ALA A 59 1.07 -5.09 6.87
N MET A 60 0.73 -6.11 7.67
CA MET A 60 1.59 -6.59 8.77
C MET A 60 2.91 -7.18 8.29
N SER A 61 2.95 -7.70 7.05
CA SER A 61 4.16 -8.29 6.48
C SER A 61 5.21 -7.24 6.07
N GLY A 62 4.81 -5.97 5.93
CA GLY A 62 5.65 -4.77 5.83
C GLY A 62 6.65 -4.71 4.64
N PRO A 63 6.79 -3.56 3.96
CA PRO A 63 8.01 -3.31 3.19
C PRO A 63 9.19 -3.18 4.17
N ARG A 64 10.28 -3.92 3.94
CA ARG A 64 11.56 -3.60 4.58
C ARG A 64 11.87 -2.16 4.19
N ARG A 65 11.86 -1.23 5.16
CA ARG A 65 12.33 0.14 4.97
C ARG A 65 13.62 0.07 4.14
N PRO A 66 13.73 0.72 2.97
CA PRO A 66 14.99 0.73 2.25
C PRO A 66 16.04 1.21 3.25
N ALA A 67 17.06 0.39 3.48
CA ALA A 67 18.17 0.79 4.33
C ALA A 67 18.63 2.17 3.82
N PRO A 68 18.86 3.16 4.71
CA PRO A 68 19.54 4.36 4.29
C PRO A 68 20.80 3.89 3.56
N ARG A 69 20.99 4.32 2.31
CA ARG A 69 22.28 4.17 1.65
C ARG A 69 23.30 4.76 2.61
N ALA A 70 24.14 3.90 3.19
CA ALA A 70 25.32 4.35 3.88
C ALA A 70 26.28 4.81 2.79
N ASP A 71 26.09 6.03 2.29
CA ASP A 71 27.10 6.70 1.48
C ASP A 71 28.21 7.12 2.45
N GLY A 72 29.13 6.19 2.70
CA GLY A 72 30.32 6.38 3.51
C GLY A 72 31.60 6.25 2.67
N ALA A 73 32.10 7.41 2.22
CA ALA A 73 33.52 7.80 2.03
C ALA A 73 34.35 7.09 0.92
N ALA A 74 35.23 7.74 0.11
CA ALA A 74 36.00 8.98 0.29
C ALA A 74 36.64 9.55 -1.02
N ALA A 75 37.17 10.80 -0.90
CA ALA A 75 38.13 11.59 -1.71
C ALA A 75 37.55 12.57 -2.78
N ALA A 76 37.82 13.88 -2.84
CA ALA A 76 38.69 14.86 -2.17
C ALA A 76 38.14 16.30 -2.47
N PRO A 77 38.68 17.41 -1.90
CA PRO A 77 37.91 18.61 -1.53
C PRO A 77 37.66 19.60 -2.67
N GLY A 78 36.43 20.11 -2.74
CA GLY A 78 36.05 21.23 -3.59
C GLY A 78 34.85 21.95 -3.00
N SER A 79 35.11 23.18 -2.53
CA SER A 79 34.19 24.32 -2.42
C SER A 79 32.72 24.04 -2.08
N ASP A 80 32.32 24.36 -0.85
CA ASP A 80 31.66 25.63 -0.52
C ASP A 80 30.79 25.44 0.74
N SER A 81 31.15 26.19 1.78
CA SER A 81 30.49 26.16 3.08
C SER A 81 29.30 27.09 3.07
N ALA A 82 28.08 26.57 3.25
CA ALA A 82 27.02 27.25 4.01
C ALA A 82 25.83 26.32 4.30
N PRO A 83 25.56 25.96 5.57
CA PRO A 83 24.25 25.46 5.98
C PRO A 83 23.33 26.66 6.27
N ALA A 84 22.39 26.97 5.37
CA ALA A 84 21.33 27.92 5.68
C ALA A 84 20.29 27.24 6.61
N ARG A 85 20.52 27.35 7.93
CA ARG A 85 19.49 27.15 8.96
C ARG A 85 19.16 28.50 9.60
N GLN A 86 17.86 28.71 9.79
CA GLN A 86 17.24 29.78 10.59
C GLN A 86 17.53 31.20 10.13
N LEU A 87 16.54 31.85 9.51
CA LEU A 87 16.27 33.29 9.73
C LEU A 87 14.87 33.73 9.26
N ASP A 88 13.87 32.84 9.25
CA ASP A 88 12.47 33.24 9.02
C ASP A 88 11.73 33.54 10.34
N ARG A 89 12.45 34.15 11.27
CA ARG A 89 11.90 34.68 12.51
C ARG A 89 12.64 35.95 12.87
N LEU A 90 11.90 37.05 12.78
CA LEU A 90 12.16 38.34 13.43
C LEU A 90 13.39 39.11 12.93
N ARG A 91 13.21 39.97 11.93
CA ARG A 91 13.49 41.43 12.02
C ARG A 91 13.42 42.12 10.66
N GLY A 92 12.42 42.99 10.52
CA GLY A 92 12.68 44.39 10.17
C GLY A 92 12.56 44.81 8.70
N GLY A 93 11.48 45.54 8.39
CA GLY A 93 11.45 46.52 7.30
C GLY A 93 10.11 47.25 7.33
N GLY A 94 9.98 48.55 7.59
CA GLY A 94 10.98 49.59 7.80
C GLY A 94 10.32 50.83 8.43
N ARG A 95 11.13 51.67 9.06
CA ARG A 95 10.73 52.99 9.55
C ARG A 95 10.94 54.04 8.44
N GLY A 96 9.85 54.71 8.05
CA GLY A 96 9.70 56.16 7.84
C GLY A 96 10.55 56.90 6.78
N ARG A 97 9.86 57.48 5.80
CA ARG A 97 9.78 58.94 5.52
C ARG A 97 9.04 59.16 4.19
N LEU A 98 7.98 59.99 4.24
CA LEU A 98 7.69 61.16 3.39
C LEU A 98 6.31 61.67 3.79
#